data_AF-A0A327Y114-F1
#
_entry.id   AF-A0A327Y114-F1
#
_cell.length_a   1.000
_cell.length_b   1.000
_cell.length_c   1.000
_cell.angle_alpha   90.00
_cell.angle_beta   90.00
_cell.angle_gamma   90.00
#
_symmetry.space_group_name_H-M   'P 1'
#
loop_
_entity.id
_entity.type
_entity.pdbx_description
1 polymer ?
#
loop_
_entity_poly.entity_id
_entity_poly.type
_entity_poly.pdbx_seq_one_letter_code
_entity_poly.pdbx_strand_id
1 'polypeptide(L)'
;MSDHRALACRCGTLRWRVADRAPGALVICHCADCQAAAHALGAEDALDDAGGTALFQTLPDQIEITAGADRLALLRLSPKGLLRWHAGCCGTPVANTLPKPLMPFVGIVVPHGRKDFGKTRARVFTESARRPVKQHGFGAAGAGIMLRALTALAQGRRDTPFFGPDGAPVRGARILSATERKTGARVLS
;
A
#
# COMPACT_ATOMS: atom_id res chain seq x y z
N MET A 1 -25.18 4.08 -7.27
CA MET A 1 -23.79 4.14 -7.77
C MET A 1 -23.09 2.89 -7.28
N SER A 2 -22.74 1.94 -8.16
CA SER A 2 -21.97 0.77 -7.72
C SER A 2 -20.56 1.20 -7.34
N ASP A 3 -20.18 0.96 -6.10
CA ASP A 3 -18.88 1.35 -5.55
C ASP A 3 -17.82 0.30 -5.95
N HIS A 4 -17.47 0.28 -7.25
CA HIS A 4 -16.71 -0.81 -7.86
C HIS A 4 -15.33 -0.99 -7.24
N ARG A 5 -14.76 0.06 -6.66
CA ARG A 5 -13.45 0.08 -5.98
C ARG A 5 -13.55 0.23 -4.46
N ALA A 6 -14.66 -0.23 -3.87
CA ALA A 6 -14.78 -0.40 -2.42
C ALA A 6 -13.86 -1.54 -1.93
N LEU A 7 -13.26 -1.31 -0.76
CA LEU A 7 -12.35 -2.20 -0.06
C LEU A 7 -12.69 -2.20 1.44
N ALA A 8 -12.44 -3.32 2.09
CA ALA A 8 -12.63 -3.47 3.52
C ALA A 8 -11.52 -4.36 4.10
N CYS A 9 -11.23 -4.16 5.38
CA CYS A 9 -10.37 -5.09 6.11
C CYS A 9 -11.09 -6.42 6.33
N ARG A 10 -10.36 -7.47 6.72
CA ARG A 10 -10.91 -8.83 6.90
C ARG A 10 -12.14 -8.88 7.80
N CYS A 11 -12.13 -8.14 8.91
CA CYS A 11 -13.27 -8.06 9.83
C CYS A 11 -14.33 -7.01 9.45
N GLY A 12 -14.12 -6.25 8.38
CA GLY A 12 -15.08 -5.26 7.85
C GLY A 12 -15.20 -3.94 8.63
N THR A 13 -14.48 -3.78 9.75
CA THR A 13 -14.52 -2.57 10.60
C THR A 13 -13.93 -1.34 9.91
N LEU A 14 -12.79 -1.49 9.25
CA LEU A 14 -12.16 -0.45 8.43
C LEU A 14 -12.59 -0.64 6.98
N ARG A 15 -13.14 0.41 6.38
CA ARG A 15 -13.56 0.46 4.97
C ARG A 15 -12.98 1.68 4.29
N TRP A 16 -12.61 1.52 3.03
CA TRP A 16 -12.08 2.60 2.21
C TRP A 16 -12.44 2.37 0.75
N ARG A 17 -12.33 3.42 -0.04
CA ARG A 17 -12.54 3.35 -1.48
C ARG A 17 -11.44 4.08 -2.22
N VAL A 18 -11.20 3.60 -3.43
CA VAL A 18 -10.40 4.31 -4.43
C VAL A 18 -11.39 4.90 -5.44
N ALA A 19 -11.23 6.17 -5.82
CA ALA A 19 -12.11 6.77 -6.82
C ALA A 19 -12.16 5.91 -8.11
N ASP A 20 -13.36 5.73 -8.68
CA ASP A 20 -13.58 4.84 -9.83
C ASP A 20 -12.71 5.22 -11.04
N ARG A 21 -12.51 6.52 -11.24
CA ARG A 21 -11.67 7.08 -12.32
C ARG A 21 -10.25 7.43 -11.87
N ALA A 22 -9.83 6.96 -10.70
CA ALA A 22 -8.48 7.24 -10.21
C ALA A 22 -7.43 6.79 -11.23
N PRO A 23 -6.53 7.68 -11.67
CA PRO A 23 -5.45 7.31 -12.57
C PRO A 23 -4.44 6.45 -11.82
N GLY A 24 -3.96 5.37 -12.42
CA GLY A 24 -2.99 4.53 -11.75
C GLY A 24 -2.59 3.29 -12.53
N ALA A 25 -1.75 2.48 -11.91
CA ALA A 25 -1.29 1.21 -12.46
C ALA A 25 -1.32 0.13 -11.38
N LEU A 26 -1.86 -1.04 -11.72
CA LEU A 26 -1.73 -2.23 -10.89
C LEU A 26 -0.33 -2.83 -11.07
N VAL A 27 0.40 -2.96 -9.97
CA VAL A 27 1.75 -3.52 -9.92
C VAL A 27 1.77 -4.65 -8.91
N ILE A 28 2.47 -5.75 -9.21
CA ILE A 28 2.73 -6.81 -8.23
C ILE A 28 4.19 -6.70 -7.79
N CYS A 29 4.40 -6.43 -6.51
CA CYS A 29 5.72 -6.25 -5.92
C CYS A 29 6.14 -7.49 -5.15
N HIS A 30 7.28 -8.07 -5.49
CA HIS A 30 7.82 -9.29 -4.85
C HIS A 30 8.95 -9.01 -3.86
N CYS A 31 9.25 -7.74 -3.54
CA CYS A 31 10.39 -7.43 -2.67
C CYS A 31 10.25 -8.06 -1.27
N ALA A 32 11.40 -8.37 -0.66
CA ALA A 32 11.46 -8.96 0.68
C ALA A 32 10.68 -8.16 1.73
N ASP A 33 10.69 -6.82 1.64
CA ASP A 33 9.96 -5.96 2.56
C ASP A 33 8.43 -6.11 2.44
N CYS A 34 7.88 -6.33 1.24
CA CYS A 34 6.43 -6.58 1.11
C CYS A 34 6.04 -7.90 1.76
N GLN A 35 6.87 -8.93 1.60
CA GLN A 35 6.66 -10.23 2.24
C GLN A 35 6.81 -10.14 3.76
N ALA A 36 7.83 -9.44 4.26
CA ALA A 36 8.07 -9.23 5.68
C ALA A 36 6.94 -8.43 6.34
N ALA A 37 6.39 -7.42 5.65
CA ALA A 37 5.24 -6.67 6.15
C ALA A 37 3.98 -7.53 6.24
N ALA A 38 3.70 -8.34 5.22
CA ALA A 38 2.58 -9.28 5.26
C ALA A 38 2.72 -10.27 6.42
N HIS A 39 3.92 -10.83 6.62
CA HIS A 39 4.20 -11.71 7.76
C HIS A 39 4.00 -11.03 9.11
N ALA A 40 4.59 -9.85 9.30
CA ALA A 40 4.49 -9.07 10.53
C ALA A 40 3.03 -8.73 10.87
N LEU A 41 2.17 -8.57 9.87
CA LEU A 41 0.75 -8.29 10.03
C LEU A 41 -0.13 -9.53 10.12
N GLY A 42 0.43 -10.74 10.02
CA GLY A 42 -0.35 -11.98 9.89
C GLY A 42 -1.30 -11.92 8.69
N ALA A 43 -0.84 -11.36 7.58
CA ALA A 43 -1.60 -11.10 6.38
C ALA A 43 -0.95 -11.72 5.12
N GLU A 44 -0.38 -12.91 5.27
CA GLU A 44 0.21 -13.66 4.17
C GLU A 44 -0.83 -14.08 3.11
N ASP A 45 -2.11 -14.12 3.48
CA ASP A 45 -3.26 -14.27 2.59
C ASP A 45 -3.39 -13.13 1.55
N ALA A 46 -2.73 -11.98 1.77
CA ALA A 46 -2.67 -10.87 0.81
C ALA A 46 -1.58 -11.05 -0.27
N LEU A 47 -0.74 -12.09 -0.18
CA LEU A 47 0.32 -12.38 -1.14
C LEU A 47 -0.16 -13.35 -2.23
N ASP A 48 0.40 -13.24 -3.44
CA ASP A 48 0.31 -14.32 -4.43
C ASP A 48 1.21 -15.51 -4.05
N ASP A 49 1.08 -16.61 -4.80
CA ASP A 49 1.85 -17.84 -4.63
C ASP A 49 3.38 -17.64 -4.71
N ALA A 50 3.82 -16.56 -5.36
CA ALA A 50 5.22 -16.16 -5.49
C ALA A 50 5.64 -15.08 -4.47
N GLY A 51 4.82 -14.79 -3.47
CA GLY A 51 5.09 -13.80 -2.42
C GLY A 51 4.85 -12.35 -2.87
N GLY A 52 4.07 -12.13 -3.92
CA GLY A 52 3.80 -10.82 -4.50
C GLY A 52 2.62 -10.11 -3.86
N THR A 53 2.79 -8.84 -3.49
CA THR A 53 1.69 -7.96 -3.08
C THR A 53 1.16 -7.18 -4.27
N ALA A 54 -0.15 -7.23 -4.52
CA ALA A 54 -0.81 -6.40 -5.52
C ALA A 54 -1.02 -4.97 -4.99
N LEU A 55 -0.49 -3.99 -5.72
CA LEU A 55 -0.50 -2.57 -5.38
C LEU A 55 -1.10 -1.77 -6.53
N PHE A 56 -2.23 -1.10 -6.29
CA PHE A 56 -2.71 -0.05 -7.18
C PHE A 56 -2.01 1.26 -6.85
N GLN A 57 -1.10 1.68 -7.73
CA GLN A 57 -0.27 2.86 -7.57
C GLN A 57 -0.95 4.10 -8.15
N THR A 58 -1.38 5.02 -7.27
CA THR A 58 -2.17 6.20 -7.61
C THR A 58 -1.80 7.39 -6.72
N LEU A 59 -2.65 8.42 -6.67
CA LEU A 59 -2.50 9.63 -5.87
C LEU A 59 -3.26 9.52 -4.53
N PRO A 60 -2.73 10.06 -3.42
CA PRO A 60 -3.36 9.95 -2.10
C PRO A 60 -4.78 10.53 -2.01
N ASP A 61 -5.08 11.58 -2.76
CA ASP A 61 -6.40 12.24 -2.80
C ASP A 61 -7.47 11.42 -3.55
N GLN A 62 -7.08 10.29 -4.15
CA GLN A 62 -8.03 9.34 -4.74
C GLN A 62 -8.58 8.35 -3.70
N ILE A 63 -8.15 8.48 -2.45
CA ILE A 63 -8.41 7.52 -1.38
C ILE A 63 -9.29 8.18 -0.34
N GLU A 64 -10.37 7.50 0.00
CA GLU A 64 -11.27 7.92 1.07
C GLU A 64 -11.46 6.78 2.05
N ILE A 65 -11.28 7.06 3.34
CA ILE A 65 -11.66 6.14 4.42
C ILE A 65 -13.14 6.38 4.71
N THR A 66 -13.97 5.38 4.42
CA THR A 66 -15.44 5.51 4.49
C THR A 66 -16.01 5.01 5.82
N ALA A 67 -15.27 4.18 6.57
CA ALA A 67 -15.64 3.76 7.92
C ALA A 67 -14.40 3.29 8.72
N GLY A 68 -14.44 3.45 10.04
CA GLY A 68 -13.42 2.88 10.95
C GLY A 68 -12.06 3.56 10.88
N ALA A 69 -12.00 4.87 10.61
CA ALA A 69 -10.74 5.62 10.52
C ALA A 69 -9.87 5.51 11.79
N ASP A 70 -10.49 5.37 12.97
CA ASP A 70 -9.83 5.08 14.25
C ASP A 70 -9.03 3.76 14.24
N ARG A 71 -9.42 2.81 13.39
CA ARG A 71 -8.74 1.52 13.21
C ARG A 71 -7.60 1.56 12.22
N LEU A 72 -7.36 2.68 11.53
CA LEU A 72 -6.16 2.83 10.72
C LEU A 72 -4.93 2.87 11.65
N ALA A 73 -3.92 2.06 11.33
CA ALA A 73 -2.67 1.96 12.06
C ALA A 73 -1.48 1.99 11.09
N LEU A 74 -0.28 2.20 11.63
CA LEU A 74 0.92 2.43 10.85
C LEU A 74 2.07 1.55 11.35
N LEU A 75 2.64 0.76 10.42
CA LEU A 75 3.82 -0.07 10.62
C LEU A 75 4.99 0.50 9.82
N ARG A 76 6.20 0.40 10.38
CA ARG A 76 7.46 0.55 9.63
C ARG A 76 8.38 -0.61 9.96
N LEU A 77 8.93 -1.23 8.91
CA LEU A 77 9.92 -2.29 9.09
C LEU A 77 11.26 -1.73 9.59
N SER A 78 11.56 -0.46 9.31
CA SER A 78 12.76 0.21 9.80
C SER A 78 12.52 1.70 10.00
N PRO A 79 13.38 2.42 10.76
CA PRO A 79 13.25 3.86 10.98
C PRO A 79 13.30 4.72 9.71
N LYS A 80 13.81 4.18 8.59
CA LYS A 80 13.89 4.88 7.28
C LYS A 80 12.98 4.27 6.20
N GLY A 81 12.33 3.14 6.49
CA GLY A 81 11.48 2.43 5.53
C GLY A 81 10.17 3.15 5.23
N LEU A 82 9.44 2.62 4.24
CA LEU A 82 8.10 3.07 3.86
C LEU A 82 7.13 3.06 5.05
N LEU A 83 6.12 3.91 4.96
CA LEU A 83 4.97 3.90 5.86
C LEU A 83 4.00 2.85 5.35
N ARG A 84 3.72 1.82 6.15
CA ARG A 84 2.83 0.70 5.80
C ARG A 84 1.56 0.80 6.62
N TRP A 85 0.54 1.36 6.01
CA TRP A 85 -0.78 1.54 6.61
C TRP A 85 -1.54 0.22 6.60
N HIS A 86 -2.19 -0.09 7.72
CA HIS A 86 -2.96 -1.32 7.87
C HIS A 86 -4.17 -1.09 8.79
N ALA A 87 -5.09 -2.05 8.77
CA ALA A 87 -6.14 -2.15 9.78
C ALA A 87 -5.54 -2.66 11.09
N GLY A 88 -5.59 -1.86 12.15
CA GLY A 88 -5.13 -2.26 13.49
C GLY A 88 -6.00 -3.36 14.11
N CYS A 89 -7.26 -3.49 13.71
CA CYS A 89 -8.19 -4.49 14.24
C CYS A 89 -7.92 -5.93 13.77
N CYS A 90 -7.27 -6.12 12.63
CA CYS A 90 -7.06 -7.46 12.08
C CYS A 90 -5.82 -7.61 11.19
N GLY A 91 -5.02 -6.56 11.00
CA GLY A 91 -3.78 -6.60 10.24
C GLY A 91 -3.90 -6.49 8.74
N THR A 92 -5.10 -6.32 8.19
CA THR A 92 -5.25 -6.18 6.74
C THR A 92 -4.41 -5.02 6.22
N PRO A 93 -3.46 -5.24 5.29
CA PRO A 93 -2.68 -4.18 4.69
C PRO A 93 -3.60 -3.24 3.89
N VAL A 94 -3.39 -1.93 3.98
CA VAL A 94 -4.23 -0.92 3.34
C VAL A 94 -3.44 -0.18 2.27
N ALA A 95 -2.31 0.42 2.63
CA ALA A 95 -1.56 1.29 1.73
C ALA A 95 -0.08 1.39 2.10
N ASN A 96 0.74 1.80 1.12
CA ASN A 96 2.12 2.19 1.36
C ASN A 96 2.34 3.63 0.86
N THR A 97 2.95 4.47 1.70
CA THR A 97 3.33 5.84 1.33
C THR A 97 4.81 6.08 1.63
N LEU A 98 5.38 7.10 0.98
CA LEU A 98 6.69 7.62 1.37
C LEU A 98 6.61 8.26 2.77
N PRO A 99 7.71 8.34 3.54
CA PRO A 99 7.72 8.96 4.87
C PRO A 99 7.38 10.46 4.87
N LYS A 100 7.68 11.14 3.76
CA LYS A 100 7.39 12.56 3.59
C LYS A 100 6.38 12.74 2.46
N PRO A 101 5.34 13.58 2.62
CA PRO A 101 4.30 13.79 1.61
C PRO A 101 4.74 14.72 0.45
N LEU A 102 6.05 14.92 0.24
CA LEU A 102 6.59 15.81 -0.80
C LEU A 102 6.31 15.32 -2.22
N MET A 103 6.14 14.02 -2.39
CA MET A 103 5.76 13.40 -3.66
C MET A 103 4.41 12.70 -3.45
N PRO A 104 3.31 13.22 -4.01
CA PRO A 104 1.99 12.61 -3.93
C PRO A 104 2.01 11.22 -4.59
N PHE A 105 2.10 10.19 -3.76
CA PHE A 105 2.15 8.81 -4.18
C PHE A 105 1.61 7.89 -3.09
N VAL A 106 0.73 6.98 -3.50
CA VAL A 106 0.27 5.88 -2.66
C VAL A 106 0.21 4.59 -3.47
N GLY A 107 0.67 3.49 -2.88
CA GLY A 107 0.40 2.14 -3.36
C GLY A 107 -0.66 1.49 -2.47
N ILE A 108 -1.92 1.46 -2.94
CA ILE A 108 -3.02 0.79 -2.23
C ILE A 108 -2.88 -0.72 -2.39
N VAL A 109 -2.89 -1.46 -1.28
CA VAL A 109 -2.94 -2.91 -1.34
C VAL A 109 -4.35 -3.32 -1.76
N VAL A 110 -4.44 -4.09 -2.83
CA VAL A 110 -5.73 -4.56 -3.37
C VAL A 110 -5.73 -6.08 -3.41
N PRO A 111 -6.90 -6.73 -3.24
CA PRO A 111 -7.01 -8.17 -3.46
C PRO A 111 -6.58 -8.53 -4.89
N HIS A 112 -5.86 -9.63 -5.03
CA HIS A 112 -5.49 -10.17 -6.34
C HIS A 112 -6.75 -10.50 -7.17
N GLY A 113 -6.67 -10.34 -8.49
CA GLY A 113 -7.76 -10.69 -9.42
C GLY A 113 -8.90 -9.66 -9.53
N ARG A 114 -8.88 -8.56 -8.77
CA ARG A 114 -9.85 -7.46 -8.87
C ARG A 114 -9.75 -6.72 -10.22
N LYS A 115 -10.70 -6.98 -11.11
CA LYS A 115 -10.72 -6.46 -12.49
C LYS A 115 -10.92 -4.94 -12.58
N ASP A 116 -11.58 -4.35 -11.60
CA ASP A 116 -11.85 -2.92 -11.46
C ASP A 116 -10.58 -2.07 -11.26
N PHE A 117 -9.46 -2.67 -10.83
CA PHE A 117 -8.13 -2.03 -10.81
C PHE A 117 -7.34 -2.20 -12.12
N GLY A 118 -7.94 -2.84 -13.12
CA GLY A 118 -7.34 -3.10 -14.43
C GLY A 118 -6.33 -4.25 -14.42
N LYS A 119 -5.71 -4.50 -15.59
CA LYS A 119 -4.68 -5.54 -15.72
C LYS A 119 -3.38 -5.13 -15.03
N THR A 120 -2.64 -6.13 -14.53
CA THR A 120 -1.27 -5.94 -14.04
C THR A 120 -0.41 -5.30 -15.13
N ARG A 121 0.20 -4.16 -14.80
CA ARG A 121 1.08 -3.39 -15.70
C ARG A 121 2.56 -3.67 -15.45
N ALA A 122 2.91 -4.11 -14.24
CA ALA A 122 4.27 -4.46 -13.90
C ALA A 122 4.33 -5.57 -12.83
N ARG A 123 5.37 -6.39 -12.93
CA ARG A 123 5.85 -7.27 -11.85
C ARG A 123 7.29 -6.85 -11.54
N VAL A 124 7.55 -6.52 -10.27
CA VAL A 124 8.76 -5.79 -9.88
C VAL A 124 9.43 -6.45 -8.67
N PHE A 125 10.75 -6.29 -8.57
CA PHE A 125 11.59 -6.86 -7.52
C PHE A 125 11.46 -8.38 -7.40
N THR A 126 11.41 -9.07 -8.55
CA THR A 126 11.16 -10.53 -8.62
C THR A 126 12.32 -11.38 -8.17
N GLU A 127 13.49 -10.78 -7.91
CA GLU A 127 14.66 -11.47 -7.33
C GLU A 127 14.37 -12.04 -5.94
N SER A 128 13.48 -11.42 -5.16
CA SER A 128 13.04 -11.91 -3.85
C SER A 128 11.80 -12.80 -3.92
N ALA A 129 11.29 -13.11 -5.11
CA ALA A 129 10.08 -13.93 -5.25
C ALA A 129 10.30 -15.35 -4.72
N ARG A 130 9.27 -15.95 -4.12
CA ARG A 130 9.32 -17.30 -3.52
C ARG A 130 9.46 -18.41 -4.56
N ARG A 131 9.17 -18.09 -5.81
CA ARG A 131 9.34 -18.94 -6.98
C ARG A 131 9.68 -18.06 -8.20
N PRO A 132 10.22 -18.61 -9.29
CA PRO A 132 10.60 -17.81 -10.46
C PRO A 132 9.43 -16.98 -11.03
N VAL A 133 9.65 -15.68 -11.15
CA VAL A 133 8.72 -14.72 -11.77
C VAL A 133 9.49 -13.80 -12.70
N LYS A 134 8.97 -13.59 -13.91
CA LYS A 134 9.57 -12.66 -14.88
C LYS A 134 9.24 -11.20 -14.53
N GLN A 135 10.27 -10.42 -14.22
CA GLN A 135 10.16 -8.97 -14.07
C GLN A 135 9.76 -8.31 -15.39
N HIS A 136 8.84 -7.35 -15.33
CA HIS A 136 8.46 -6.52 -16.47
C HIS A 136 7.79 -5.21 -16.01
N GLY A 137 7.81 -4.20 -16.86
CA GLY A 137 7.04 -2.96 -16.66
C GLY A 137 7.59 -2.01 -15.59
N PHE A 138 8.72 -2.31 -14.95
CA PHE A 138 9.30 -1.48 -13.87
C PHE A 138 9.52 -0.02 -14.28
N GLY A 139 10.24 0.21 -15.40
CA GLY A 139 10.52 1.56 -15.89
C GLY A 139 9.25 2.35 -16.24
N ALA A 140 8.31 1.73 -16.95
CA ALA A 140 7.04 2.36 -17.33
C ALA A 140 6.16 2.68 -16.10
N ALA A 141 6.12 1.79 -15.11
CA ALA A 141 5.40 2.03 -13.85
C ALA A 141 6.02 3.22 -13.09
N GLY A 142 7.35 3.26 -12.97
CA GLY A 142 8.09 4.36 -12.35
C GLY A 142 7.85 5.69 -13.05
N ALA A 143 7.99 5.74 -14.37
CA ALA A 143 7.73 6.95 -15.16
C ALA A 143 6.28 7.46 -14.99
N GLY A 144 5.32 6.53 -14.97
CA GLY A 144 3.91 6.87 -14.71
C GLY A 144 3.67 7.48 -13.32
N ILE A 145 4.33 6.96 -12.28
CA ILE A 145 4.28 7.55 -10.93
C ILE A 145 4.79 8.99 -10.97
N MET A 146 5.97 9.20 -11.55
CA MET A 146 6.61 10.51 -11.59
C MET A 146 5.74 11.53 -12.33
N LEU A 147 5.21 11.17 -13.50
CA LEU A 147 4.31 12.04 -14.26
C LEU A 147 3.08 12.45 -13.43
N ARG A 148 2.39 11.49 -12.80
CA ARG A 148 1.20 11.78 -11.97
C ARG A 148 1.54 12.66 -10.78
N ALA A 149 2.64 12.39 -10.09
CA ALA A 149 3.07 13.17 -8.94
C ALA A 149 3.39 14.63 -9.32
N LEU A 150 4.11 14.83 -10.44
CA LEU A 150 4.42 16.18 -10.95
C LEU A 150 3.15 16.93 -11.34
N THR A 151 2.21 16.29 -12.05
CA THR A 151 0.92 16.89 -12.39
C THR A 151 0.13 17.26 -11.14
N ALA A 152 0.07 16.39 -10.13
CA ALA A 152 -0.64 16.65 -8.89
C ALA A 152 -0.05 17.83 -8.11
N LEU A 153 1.29 17.90 -8.03
CA LEU A 153 2.00 19.02 -7.41
C LEU A 153 1.74 20.34 -8.13
N ALA A 154 1.78 20.35 -9.47
CA ALA A 154 1.47 21.53 -10.27
C ALA A 154 0.02 22.01 -10.09
N GLN A 155 -0.90 21.09 -9.78
CA GLN A 155 -2.31 21.37 -9.46
C GLN A 155 -2.54 21.71 -7.98
N GLY A 156 -1.50 21.74 -7.14
CA GLY A 156 -1.62 22.01 -5.70
C GLY A 156 -2.37 20.93 -4.91
N ARG A 157 -2.50 19.72 -5.45
CA ARG A 157 -3.26 18.62 -4.84
C ARG A 157 -2.51 18.04 -3.65
N ARG A 158 -3.07 18.22 -2.45
CA ARG A 158 -2.44 17.85 -1.16
C ARG A 158 -3.31 16.97 -0.27
N ASP A 159 -4.57 16.78 -0.62
CA ASP A 159 -5.51 16.00 0.20
C ASP A 159 -5.08 14.54 0.31
N THR A 160 -5.25 13.98 1.50
CA THR A 160 -4.83 12.61 1.80
C THR A 160 -5.43 12.16 3.12
N PRO A 161 -5.84 10.88 3.25
CA PRO A 161 -6.24 10.33 4.54
C PRO A 161 -5.04 9.94 5.43
N PHE A 162 -3.81 10.06 4.94
CA PHE A 162 -2.61 9.50 5.60
C PHE A 162 -1.76 10.52 6.35
N PHE A 163 -1.86 11.80 5.99
CA PHE A 163 -1.06 12.87 6.60
C PHE A 163 -1.95 14.01 7.08
N GLY A 164 -1.58 14.61 8.22
CA GLY A 164 -2.21 15.81 8.73
C GLY A 164 -1.76 17.07 7.97
N PRO A 165 -2.36 18.23 8.27
CA PRO A 165 -2.01 19.51 7.63
C PRO A 165 -0.55 19.93 7.82
N ASP A 166 0.10 19.45 8.88
CA ASP A 166 1.52 19.64 9.20
C ASP A 166 2.45 18.69 8.42
N GLY A 167 1.88 17.76 7.64
CA GLY A 167 2.61 16.73 6.91
C GLY A 167 3.07 15.54 7.78
N ALA A 168 2.67 15.48 9.05
CA ALA A 168 2.93 14.33 9.91
C ALA A 168 1.94 13.19 9.59
N PRO A 169 2.33 11.92 9.72
CA PRO A 169 1.39 10.80 9.60
C PRO A 169 0.26 10.91 10.63
N VAL A 170 -0.99 10.65 10.23
CA VAL A 170 -2.16 10.73 11.14
C VAL A 170 -2.17 9.67 12.25
N ARG A 171 -1.23 8.72 12.25
CA ARG A 171 -1.06 7.68 13.27
C ARG A 171 0.41 7.51 13.61
N GLY A 172 0.68 7.23 14.88
CA GLY A 172 2.02 6.84 15.33
C GLY A 172 2.47 5.53 14.69
N ALA A 173 3.73 5.46 14.26
CA ALA A 173 4.29 4.27 13.65
C ALA A 173 4.78 3.27 14.70
N ARG A 174 4.32 2.02 14.64
CA ARG A 174 5.04 0.89 15.25
C ARG A 174 6.25 0.59 14.37
N ILE A 175 7.45 0.76 14.91
CA ILE A 175 8.70 0.45 14.21
C ILE A 175 9.21 -0.89 14.72
N LEU A 176 9.45 -1.85 13.82
CA LEU A 176 10.06 -3.12 14.21
C LEU A 176 11.51 -2.92 14.65
N SER A 177 11.87 -3.55 15.76
CA SER A 177 13.26 -3.68 16.20
C SER A 177 14.07 -4.55 15.22
N ALA A 178 15.40 -4.50 15.34
CA ALA A 178 16.27 -5.39 14.56
C ALA A 178 16.00 -6.88 14.87
N THR A 179 15.70 -7.20 16.14
CA THR A 179 15.39 -8.56 16.58
C THR A 179 14.07 -9.03 15.98
N GLU A 180 13.00 -8.25 16.12
CA GLU A 180 11.68 -8.58 15.56
C GLU A 180 11.72 -8.80 14.04
N ARG A 181 12.54 -8.01 13.33
CA ARG A 181 12.77 -8.23 11.90
C ARG A 181 13.48 -9.54 11.60
N LYS A 182 14.51 -9.90 12.37
CA LYS A 182 15.29 -11.13 12.16
C LYS A 182 14.47 -12.38 12.50
N THR A 183 13.64 -12.32 13.53
CA THR A 183 12.83 -13.46 13.99
C THR A 183 11.48 -13.55 13.31
N GLY A 184 11.08 -12.56 12.51
CA GLY A 184 9.77 -12.50 11.87
C GLY A 184 8.64 -12.28 12.87
N ALA A 185 8.82 -11.44 13.89
CA ALA A 185 7.77 -11.23 14.88
C ALA A 185 6.45 -10.74 14.26
N ARG A 186 5.33 -11.26 14.76
CA ARG A 186 3.98 -10.72 14.47
C ARG A 186 3.72 -9.51 15.35
N VAL A 187 3.08 -8.50 14.76
CA VAL A 187 2.76 -7.21 15.40
C VAL A 187 1.36 -7.23 16.03
N LEU A 188 0.55 -8.22 15.65
CA LEU A 188 -0.80 -8.41 16.15
C LEU A 188 -0.81 -9.69 16.96
N SER A 189 -1.24 -9.56 18.22
CA SER A 189 -1.47 -10.66 19.16
C SER A 189 -2.82 -11.31 18.90
#